data_AF-A0AB37UJ43-F1
#
_entry.id   AF-A0AB37UJ43-F1
#
_cell.length_a   1.000
_cell.length_b   1.000
_cell.length_c   1.000
_cell.angle_alpha   90.00
_cell.angle_beta   90.00
_cell.angle_gamma   90.00
#
_symmetry.space_group_name_H-M   'P 1'
#
loop_
_entity.id
_entity.type
_entity.pdbx_description
1 polymer ?
#
loop_
_entity_poly.entity_id
_entity_poly.type
_entity_poly.pdbx_seq_one_letter_code
_entity_poly.pdbx_strand_id
1 'polypeptide(L)'
;MDTLEGISIGIALSAACGFRIFIPPLVMSIAAVFGHLPLASGFAWMGTYPALIAFAVATAVEVGAYYIPLVDHLLDTIATPTAIAIGTAITAAFLPDTDPLLKWTLAAIAGGGTAGTIQGLTGIARISSTALTIGLGNSVVATIESFGAFVLSILALVLPFLAVSLAVVLIVVSLSKIIQILYSKKQVE
;
A
#
# COMPACT_ATOMS: atom_id res chain seq x y z
N MET A 1 -10.89 -3.34 -19.78
CA MET A 1 -9.74 -3.64 -18.93
C MET A 1 -9.58 -5.14 -18.93
N ASP A 2 -8.41 -5.60 -19.34
CA ASP A 2 -8.13 -7.04 -19.39
C ASP A 2 -7.89 -7.56 -17.97
N THR A 3 -8.20 -8.83 -17.70
CA THR A 3 -8.07 -9.41 -16.35
C THR A 3 -6.65 -9.27 -15.80
N LEU A 4 -5.63 -9.45 -16.66
CA LEU A 4 -4.24 -9.32 -16.27
C LEU A 4 -3.85 -7.87 -15.92
N GLU A 5 -4.40 -6.91 -16.65
CA GLU A 5 -4.24 -5.48 -16.38
C GLU A 5 -4.85 -5.13 -15.02
N GLY A 6 -6.09 -5.54 -14.76
CA GLY A 6 -6.76 -5.33 -13.47
C GLY A 6 -6.03 -5.95 -12.28
N ILE A 7 -5.55 -7.20 -12.42
CA ILE A 7 -4.73 -7.85 -11.39
C ILE A 7 -3.45 -7.05 -11.12
N SER A 8 -2.79 -6.56 -12.17
CA SER A 8 -1.55 -5.78 -12.04
C SER A 8 -1.80 -4.45 -11.31
N ILE A 9 -2.88 -3.75 -11.65
CA ILE A 9 -3.31 -2.52 -10.96
C ILE A 9 -3.60 -2.82 -9.48
N GLY A 10 -4.38 -3.86 -9.20
CA GLY A 10 -4.76 -4.25 -7.84
C GLY A 10 -3.55 -4.54 -6.96
N ILE A 11 -2.61 -5.38 -7.44
CA ILE A 11 -1.39 -5.71 -6.71
C ILE A 11 -0.50 -4.48 -6.53
N ALA A 12 -0.32 -3.65 -7.55
CA ALA A 12 0.52 -2.46 -7.48
C ALA A 12 -0.03 -1.39 -6.53
N LEU A 13 -1.35 -1.12 -6.56
CA LEU A 13 -2.01 -0.23 -5.61
C LEU A 13 -1.98 -0.82 -4.19
N SER A 14 -2.08 -2.14 -4.05
CA SER A 14 -1.92 -2.81 -2.76
C SER A 14 -0.50 -2.67 -2.21
N ALA A 15 0.52 -2.78 -3.06
CA ALA A 15 1.90 -2.48 -2.67
C ALA A 15 2.05 -1.03 -2.21
N ALA A 16 1.42 -0.08 -2.92
CA ALA A 16 1.37 1.32 -2.53
C ALA A 16 0.72 1.51 -1.14
N CYS A 17 -0.29 0.69 -0.80
CA CYS A 17 -0.96 0.74 0.50
C CYS A 17 -0.05 0.37 1.68
N GLY A 18 0.97 -0.45 1.44
CA GLY A 18 1.96 -0.76 2.47
C GLY A 18 2.96 0.37 2.76
N PHE A 19 3.02 1.40 1.90
CA PHE A 19 3.75 2.63 2.21
C PHE A 19 2.84 3.62 2.93
N ARG A 20 1.63 3.85 2.39
CA ARG A 20 0.57 4.66 2.98
C ARG A 20 -0.78 4.08 2.64
N ILE A 21 -1.61 3.92 3.67
CA ILE A 21 -2.86 3.19 3.64
C ILE A 21 -3.90 3.92 2.80
N PHE A 22 -3.99 5.25 2.92
CA PHE A 22 -5.11 6.02 2.33
C PHE A 22 -4.75 6.77 1.05
N ILE A 23 -3.46 7.01 0.77
CA ILE A 23 -3.03 7.64 -0.50
C ILE A 23 -3.50 6.85 -1.73
N PRO A 24 -3.31 5.52 -1.83
CA PRO A 24 -3.73 4.76 -3.02
C PRO A 24 -5.25 4.71 -3.21
N PRO A 25 -6.10 4.46 -2.17
CA PRO A 25 -7.53 4.62 -2.28
C PRO A 25 -7.98 6.00 -2.77
N LEU A 26 -7.33 7.07 -2.33
CA LEU A 26 -7.62 8.42 -2.80
C LEU A 26 -7.32 8.56 -4.29
N VAL A 27 -6.13 8.16 -4.73
CA VAL A 27 -5.74 8.21 -6.16
C VAL A 27 -6.69 7.37 -7.03
N MET A 28 -7.05 6.17 -6.56
CA MET A 28 -8.02 5.31 -7.22
C MET A 28 -9.41 5.94 -7.29
N SER A 29 -9.88 6.54 -6.19
CA SER A 29 -11.19 7.19 -6.11
C SER A 29 -11.27 8.40 -7.04
N ILE A 30 -10.22 9.22 -7.11
CA ILE A 30 -10.09 10.31 -8.07
C ILE A 30 -10.25 9.77 -9.50
N ALA A 31 -9.46 8.76 -9.87
CA ALA A 31 -9.52 8.19 -11.22
C ALA A 31 -10.89 7.59 -11.56
N ALA A 32 -11.55 6.94 -10.59
CA ALA A 32 -12.89 6.38 -10.75
C ALA A 32 -13.96 7.48 -10.91
N VAL A 33 -13.92 8.56 -10.11
CA VAL A 33 -14.85 9.70 -10.20
C VAL A 33 -14.76 10.38 -11.57
N PHE A 34 -13.55 10.54 -12.11
CA PHE A 34 -13.35 11.11 -13.44
C PHE A 34 -13.64 10.12 -14.58
N GLY A 35 -14.12 8.91 -14.30
CA GLY A 35 -14.48 7.91 -15.31
C GLY A 35 -13.30 7.25 -16.03
N HIS A 36 -12.08 7.42 -15.51
CA HIS A 36 -10.87 6.86 -16.10
C HIS A 36 -10.56 5.43 -15.62
N LEU A 37 -11.31 4.92 -14.65
CA LEU A 37 -11.02 3.64 -14.01
C LEU A 37 -12.31 2.84 -13.73
N PRO A 38 -12.58 1.77 -14.50
CA PRO A 38 -13.73 0.91 -14.24
C PRO A 38 -13.45 0.03 -13.01
N LEU A 39 -14.33 0.12 -12.01
CA LEU A 39 -14.31 -0.72 -10.81
C LEU A 39 -15.35 -1.83 -10.92
N ALA A 40 -15.11 -2.96 -10.24
CA ALA A 40 -16.10 -4.02 -10.12
C ALA A 40 -17.41 -3.50 -9.49
N SER A 41 -18.53 -4.13 -9.81
CA SER A 41 -19.89 -3.67 -9.44
C SER A 41 -20.04 -3.39 -7.94
N GLY A 42 -19.52 -4.27 -7.08
CA GLY A 42 -19.52 -4.11 -5.63
C GLY A 42 -18.64 -2.99 -5.06
N PHE A 43 -17.77 -2.39 -5.88
CA PHE A 43 -16.82 -1.34 -5.51
C PHE A 43 -17.10 0.00 -6.21
N ALA A 44 -18.17 0.10 -7.00
CA ALA A 44 -18.56 1.34 -7.69
C ALA A 44 -18.75 2.53 -6.72
N TRP A 45 -19.11 2.27 -5.46
CA TRP A 45 -19.23 3.28 -4.42
C TRP A 45 -17.92 4.05 -4.17
N MET A 46 -16.75 3.45 -4.44
CA MET A 46 -15.45 4.11 -4.29
C MET A 46 -15.23 5.22 -5.34
N GLY A 47 -15.98 5.20 -6.45
CA GLY A 47 -15.99 6.24 -7.48
C GLY A 47 -17.04 7.33 -7.24
N THR A 48 -17.47 7.55 -6.00
CA THR A 48 -18.47 8.59 -5.65
C THR A 48 -17.83 9.76 -4.91
N TYR A 49 -18.41 10.96 -5.02
CA TYR A 49 -17.93 12.14 -4.29
C TYR A 49 -17.85 11.95 -2.76
N PRO A 50 -18.82 11.29 -2.09
CA PRO A 50 -18.69 11.00 -0.66
C PRO A 50 -17.47 10.13 -0.33
N ALA A 51 -17.21 9.07 -1.11
CA ALA A 51 -16.05 8.21 -0.92
C ALA A 51 -14.74 8.98 -1.17
N LEU A 52 -14.69 9.81 -2.21
CA LEU A 52 -13.55 10.67 -2.52
C LEU A 52 -13.21 11.61 -1.36
N ILE A 53 -14.22 12.29 -0.80
CA ILE A 53 -14.03 13.18 0.35
C ILE A 53 -13.55 12.40 1.57
N ALA A 54 -14.13 11.22 1.84
CA ALA A 54 -13.71 10.37 2.94
C ALA A 54 -12.24 9.93 2.81
N PHE A 55 -11.81 9.49 1.63
CA PHE A 55 -10.41 9.14 1.37
C PHE A 55 -9.49 10.36 1.46
N ALA A 56 -9.92 11.53 0.98
CA ALA A 56 -9.13 12.75 1.06
C ALA A 56 -8.87 13.18 2.52
N VAL A 57 -9.92 13.13 3.36
CA VAL A 57 -9.81 13.40 4.79
C VAL A 57 -8.93 12.35 5.46
N ALA A 58 -9.12 11.06 5.16
CA ALA A 58 -8.32 9.98 5.73
C ALA A 58 -6.83 10.12 5.36
N THR A 59 -6.51 10.48 4.11
CA THR A 59 -5.14 10.79 3.66
C THR A 59 -4.56 12.00 4.37
N ALA A 60 -5.33 13.09 4.53
CA ALA A 60 -4.85 14.27 5.23
C ALA A 60 -4.54 13.98 6.70
N VAL A 61 -5.40 13.20 7.37
CA VAL A 61 -5.19 12.74 8.75
C VAL A 61 -3.97 11.83 8.82
N GLU A 62 -3.86 10.84 7.93
CA GLU A 62 -2.70 9.92 7.87
C GLU A 62 -1.39 10.69 7.72
N VAL A 63 -1.30 11.55 6.70
CA VAL A 63 -0.07 12.32 6.43
C VAL A 63 0.25 13.22 7.61
N GLY A 64 -0.73 13.95 8.16
CA GLY A 64 -0.52 14.85 9.30
C GLY A 64 -0.11 14.12 10.59
N ALA A 65 -0.72 12.97 10.86
CA ALA A 65 -0.46 12.18 12.06
C ALA A 65 0.96 11.64 12.13
N TYR A 66 1.57 11.30 10.98
CA TYR A 66 2.95 10.83 10.91
C TYR A 66 4.02 11.90 11.22
N TYR A 67 3.63 13.16 11.39
CA TYR A 67 4.50 14.21 11.90
C TYR A 67 4.35 14.45 13.41
N ILE A 68 3.41 13.77 14.08
CA ILE A 68 3.15 13.93 15.52
C ILE A 68 3.58 12.64 16.26
N PRO A 69 4.66 12.65 17.05
CA PRO A 69 5.26 11.44 17.67
C PRO A 69 4.38 10.63 18.63
N LEU A 70 3.20 11.12 19.01
CA LEU A 70 2.24 10.34 19.81
C LEU A 70 1.20 9.65 18.93
N VAL A 71 0.81 10.31 17.84
CA VAL A 71 -0.24 9.83 16.94
C VAL A 71 0.34 8.79 15.98
N ASP A 72 1.60 8.94 15.57
CA ASP A 72 2.29 7.96 14.73
C ASP A 72 2.38 6.56 15.35
N HIS A 73 2.64 6.44 16.66
CA HIS A 73 2.72 5.16 17.37
C HIS A 73 1.35 4.46 17.45
N LEU A 74 0.28 5.23 17.65
CA LEU A 74 -1.08 4.69 17.64
C LEU A 74 -1.47 4.21 16.23
N LEU A 75 -1.17 5.00 15.20
CA LEU A 75 -1.41 4.62 13.81
C LEU A 75 -0.61 3.37 13.43
N ASP A 76 0.66 3.26 13.84
CA ASP A 76 1.49 2.10 13.51
C ASP A 76 0.97 0.79 14.09
N THR A 77 0.30 0.85 15.24
CA THR A 77 -0.31 -0.32 15.87
C THR A 77 -1.41 -0.92 14.99
N ILE A 78 -2.18 -0.07 14.31
CA ILE A 78 -3.28 -0.49 13.43
C ILE A 78 -2.89 -0.50 11.95
N ALA A 79 -1.72 0.04 11.58
CA ALA A 79 -1.34 0.22 10.19
C ALA A 79 -1.24 -1.11 9.44
N THR A 80 -0.59 -2.11 10.04
CA THR A 80 -0.45 -3.45 9.44
C THR A 80 -1.77 -4.13 9.13
N PRO A 81 -2.70 -4.35 10.09
CA PRO A 81 -3.97 -4.99 9.77
C PRO A 81 -4.81 -4.16 8.80
N THR A 82 -4.74 -2.83 8.90
CA THR A 82 -5.48 -1.92 8.02
C THR A 82 -4.95 -1.95 6.58
N ALA A 83 -3.62 -1.95 6.39
CA ALA A 83 -2.98 -2.07 5.09
C ALA A 83 -3.32 -3.39 4.41
N ILE A 84 -3.32 -4.51 5.15
CA ILE A 84 -3.72 -5.82 4.63
C ILE A 84 -5.19 -5.81 4.20
N ALA A 85 -6.08 -5.26 5.03
CA ALA A 85 -7.51 -5.20 4.72
C ALA A 85 -7.80 -4.33 3.48
N ILE A 86 -7.22 -3.13 3.42
CA ILE A 86 -7.39 -2.21 2.29
C ILE A 86 -6.72 -2.75 1.03
N GLY A 87 -5.50 -3.28 1.12
CA GLY A 87 -4.83 -3.91 -0.01
C GLY A 87 -5.60 -5.09 -0.58
N THR A 88 -6.24 -5.88 0.28
CA THR A 88 -7.19 -6.93 -0.13
C THR A 88 -8.40 -6.34 -0.85
N ALA A 89 -9.06 -5.34 -0.25
CA ALA A 89 -10.25 -4.72 -0.84
C ALA A 89 -9.95 -4.06 -2.21
N ILE A 90 -8.82 -3.36 -2.35
CA ILE A 90 -8.39 -2.75 -3.60
C ILE A 90 -8.18 -3.81 -4.67
N THR A 91 -7.42 -4.87 -4.39
CA THR A 91 -7.22 -5.94 -5.38
C THR A 91 -8.55 -6.58 -5.78
N ALA A 92 -9.47 -6.79 -4.84
CA ALA A 92 -10.81 -7.28 -5.13
C ALA A 92 -11.63 -6.32 -6.02
N ALA A 93 -11.38 -5.01 -5.98
CA ALA A 93 -12.06 -4.02 -6.81
C ALA A 93 -11.70 -4.11 -8.30
N PHE A 94 -10.53 -4.67 -8.64
CA PHE A 94 -10.06 -4.86 -10.02
C PHE A 94 -10.22 -6.30 -10.53
N LEU A 95 -10.58 -7.24 -9.66
CA LEU A 95 -10.89 -8.60 -10.07
C LEU A 95 -12.28 -8.66 -10.71
N PRO A 96 -12.45 -9.40 -11.82
CA PRO A 96 -13.75 -9.60 -12.44
C PRO A 96 -14.72 -10.28 -11.47
N ASP A 97 -16.02 -10.11 -11.72
CA ASP A 97 -17.09 -10.74 -10.95
C ASP A 97 -17.11 -12.26 -11.23
N THR A 98 -16.18 -12.94 -10.57
CA THR A 98 -16.01 -14.40 -10.50
C THR A 98 -16.62 -14.92 -9.19
N ASP A 99 -16.58 -16.23 -8.99
CA ASP A 99 -16.90 -16.87 -7.71
C ASP A 99 -16.30 -16.09 -6.51
N PRO A 100 -17.13 -15.73 -5.50
CA PRO A 100 -16.68 -14.93 -4.37
C PRO A 100 -15.52 -15.53 -3.57
N LEU A 101 -15.48 -16.86 -3.42
CA LEU A 101 -14.40 -17.53 -2.69
C LEU A 101 -13.07 -17.28 -3.42
N LEU A 102 -13.05 -17.47 -4.74
CA LEU A 102 -11.85 -17.24 -5.55
C LEU A 102 -11.42 -15.77 -5.53
N LYS A 103 -12.39 -14.85 -5.68
CA LYS A 103 -12.13 -13.40 -5.67
C LYS A 103 -11.44 -12.97 -4.38
N TRP A 104 -12.00 -13.35 -3.23
CA TRP A 104 -11.47 -12.95 -1.94
C TRP A 104 -10.18 -13.68 -1.56
N THR A 105 -10.00 -14.96 -1.92
CA THR A 105 -8.72 -15.64 -1.69
C THR A 105 -7.59 -15.04 -2.52
N LEU A 106 -7.80 -14.79 -3.80
CA LEU A 106 -6.81 -14.12 -4.65
C LEU A 106 -6.50 -12.71 -4.15
N ALA A 107 -7.54 -11.94 -3.80
CA ALA A 107 -7.36 -10.60 -3.26
C ALA A 107 -6.60 -10.58 -1.93
N ALA A 108 -6.86 -11.53 -1.03
CA ALA A 108 -6.18 -11.62 0.26
C ALA A 108 -4.70 -12.01 0.08
N ILE A 109 -4.41 -12.97 -0.79
CA ILE A 109 -3.04 -13.44 -1.04
C ILE A 109 -2.25 -12.39 -1.82
N ALA A 110 -2.76 -11.97 -2.98
CA ALA A 110 -2.04 -11.08 -3.89
C ALA A 110 -2.11 -9.62 -3.43
N GLY A 111 -3.26 -9.16 -2.95
CA GLY A 111 -3.44 -7.82 -2.37
C GLY A 111 -2.88 -7.77 -0.96
N GLY A 112 -3.59 -8.37 -0.02
CA GLY A 112 -3.26 -8.33 1.41
C GLY A 112 -1.83 -8.77 1.72
N GLY A 113 -1.34 -9.85 1.09
CA GLY A 113 0.04 -10.30 1.25
C GLY A 113 1.09 -9.28 0.77
N THR A 114 0.84 -8.61 -0.36
CA THR A 114 1.72 -7.57 -0.90
C THR A 114 1.74 -6.34 0.02
N ALA A 115 0.57 -5.85 0.43
CA ALA A 115 0.47 -4.70 1.34
C ALA A 115 1.12 -5.00 2.70
N GLY A 116 0.85 -6.17 3.28
CA GLY A 116 1.43 -6.59 4.55
C GLY A 116 2.95 -6.73 4.50
N THR A 117 3.48 -7.22 3.37
CA THR A 117 4.94 -7.33 3.18
C THR A 117 5.58 -5.95 3.12
N ILE A 118 5.08 -5.04 2.29
CA ILE A 118 5.62 -3.67 2.20
C ILE A 118 5.47 -2.94 3.55
N GLN A 119 4.31 -3.03 4.21
CA GLN A 119 4.07 -2.41 5.52
C GLN A 119 5.00 -2.97 6.61
N GLY A 120 5.29 -4.26 6.59
CA GLY A 120 6.27 -4.86 7.49
C GLY A 120 7.68 -4.31 7.25
N LEU A 121 8.07 -4.14 5.99
CA LEU A 121 9.36 -3.57 5.61
C LEU A 121 9.50 -2.09 6.03
N THR A 122 8.47 -1.28 5.83
CA THR A 122 8.45 0.14 6.25
C THR A 122 8.46 0.27 7.77
N GLY A 123 7.73 -0.59 8.49
CA GLY A 123 7.78 -0.68 9.94
C GLY A 123 9.20 -0.93 10.47
N ILE A 124 9.95 -1.88 9.88
CA ILE A 124 11.35 -2.15 10.23
C ILE A 124 12.25 -0.94 9.95
N ALA A 125 12.05 -0.26 8.81
CA ALA A 125 12.82 0.92 8.45
C ALA A 125 12.61 2.06 9.46
N ARG A 126 11.37 2.27 9.93
CA ARG A 126 11.05 3.28 10.93
C ARG A 126 11.56 2.95 12.32
N ILE A 127 11.48 1.69 12.76
CA ILE A 127 12.12 1.26 14.01
C ILE A 127 13.63 1.54 13.98
N SER A 128 14.28 1.23 12.86
CA SER A 128 15.71 1.51 12.66
C SER A 128 16.02 3.00 12.68
N SER A 129 15.19 3.82 12.03
CA SER A 129 15.29 5.28 12.02
C SER A 129 15.14 5.87 13.43
N THR A 130 14.12 5.44 14.19
CA THR A 130 13.92 5.87 15.58
C THR A 130 15.13 5.54 16.45
N ALA A 131 15.68 4.33 16.33
CA ALA A 131 16.84 3.90 17.10
C ALA A 131 18.11 4.73 16.80
N LEU A 132 18.31 5.14 15.55
CA LEU A 132 19.50 5.87 15.11
C LEU A 132 19.40 7.39 15.27
N THR A 133 18.19 7.95 15.21
CA THR A 133 17.97 9.41 15.10
C THR A 133 17.14 10.00 16.24
N ILE A 134 16.79 9.20 17.26
CA ILE A 134 15.90 9.60 18.37
C ILE A 134 14.53 10.08 17.82
N GLY A 135 14.08 9.49 16.72
CA GLY A 135 12.78 9.79 16.09
C GLY A 135 12.76 10.98 15.13
N LEU A 136 13.81 11.80 15.04
CA LEU A 136 13.86 12.93 14.10
C LEU A 136 13.89 12.50 12.62
N GLY A 137 14.42 11.30 12.33
CA GLY A 137 14.43 10.73 11.00
C GLY A 137 13.06 10.21 10.52
N ASN A 138 12.10 10.00 11.42
CA ASN A 138 10.80 9.43 11.05
C ASN A 138 10.01 10.35 10.12
N SER A 139 10.09 11.67 10.27
CA SER A 139 9.41 12.61 9.38
C SER A 139 9.94 12.52 7.94
N VAL A 140 11.25 12.26 7.76
CA VAL A 140 11.84 12.07 6.43
C VAL A 140 11.37 10.75 5.82
N VAL A 141 11.40 9.66 6.58
CA VAL A 141 10.90 8.35 6.13
C VAL A 141 9.42 8.44 5.77
N ALA A 142 8.62 9.08 6.62
CA ALA A 142 7.20 9.34 6.39
C ALA A 142 6.92 10.13 5.11
N THR A 143 7.77 11.12 4.78
CA THR A 143 7.66 11.89 3.55
C THR A 143 7.96 11.01 2.33
N ILE A 144 9.02 10.20 2.40
CA ILE A 144 9.41 9.27 1.34
C ILE A 144 8.34 8.21 1.11
N GLU A 145 7.76 7.64 2.17
CA GLU A 145 6.64 6.70 2.11
C GLU A 145 5.43 7.33 1.42
N SER A 146 5.06 8.55 1.80
CA SER A 146 3.91 9.25 1.23
C SER A 146 4.10 9.57 -0.24
N PHE A 147 5.29 10.07 -0.60
CA PHE A 147 5.65 10.35 -1.99
C PHE A 147 5.72 9.07 -2.82
N GLY A 148 6.34 8.01 -2.29
CA GLY A 148 6.44 6.70 -2.94
C GLY A 148 5.07 6.07 -3.17
N ALA A 149 4.17 6.13 -2.19
CA ALA A 149 2.79 5.67 -2.31
C ALA A 149 2.05 6.43 -3.42
N PHE A 150 2.18 7.76 -3.45
CA PHE A 150 1.55 8.59 -4.48
C PHE A 150 2.07 8.24 -5.88
N VAL A 151 3.39 8.22 -6.07
CA VAL A 151 4.03 7.90 -7.35
C VAL A 151 3.67 6.50 -7.82
N LEU A 152 3.77 5.49 -6.94
CA LEU A 152 3.45 4.11 -7.28
C LEU A 152 1.96 3.95 -7.62
N SER A 153 1.07 4.69 -6.95
CA SER A 153 -0.37 4.67 -7.25
C SER A 153 -0.67 5.25 -8.62
N ILE A 154 -0.07 6.40 -8.96
CA ILE A 154 -0.22 6.98 -10.31
C ILE A 154 0.38 6.04 -11.36
N LEU A 155 1.56 5.48 -11.10
CA LEU A 155 2.19 4.54 -12.01
C LEU A 155 1.36 3.27 -12.20
N ALA A 156 0.70 2.77 -11.15
CA ALA A 156 -0.20 1.63 -11.24
C ALA A 156 -1.36 1.88 -12.21
N LEU A 157 -1.89 3.10 -12.25
CA LEU A 157 -2.99 3.46 -13.15
C LEU A 157 -2.52 3.71 -14.59
N VAL A 158 -1.34 4.29 -14.79
CA VAL A 158 -0.85 4.67 -16.13
C VAL A 158 -0.07 3.55 -16.80
N LEU A 159 0.76 2.82 -16.05
CA LEU A 159 1.63 1.74 -16.54
C LEU A 159 1.58 0.53 -15.58
N PRO A 160 0.48 -0.23 -15.55
CA PRO A 160 0.24 -1.29 -14.54
C PRO A 160 1.36 -2.32 -14.45
N PHE A 161 1.87 -2.76 -15.60
CA PHE A 161 2.94 -3.77 -15.67
C PHE A 161 4.26 -3.26 -15.11
N LEU A 162 4.59 -1.99 -15.32
CA LEU A 162 5.80 -1.38 -14.76
C LEU A 162 5.66 -1.22 -13.25
N ALA A 163 4.48 -0.79 -12.78
CA ALA A 163 4.21 -0.61 -11.35
C ALA A 163 4.29 -1.92 -10.57
N VAL A 164 3.64 -3.00 -11.06
CA VAL A 164 3.71 -4.30 -10.40
C VAL A 164 5.13 -4.88 -10.43
N SER A 165 5.85 -4.69 -11.54
CA SER A 165 7.25 -5.12 -11.64
C SER A 165 8.14 -4.39 -10.64
N LEU A 166 7.96 -3.07 -10.48
CA LEU A 166 8.67 -2.28 -9.48
C LEU A 166 8.35 -2.74 -8.06
N ALA A 167 7.08 -2.99 -7.75
CA ALA A 167 6.66 -3.52 -6.45
C ALA A 167 7.33 -4.87 -6.14
N VAL A 168 7.35 -5.80 -7.10
CA VAL A 168 8.02 -7.11 -6.96
C VAL A 168 9.52 -6.93 -6.72
N VAL A 169 10.19 -6.08 -7.50
CA VAL A 169 11.63 -5.80 -7.34
C VAL A 169 11.91 -5.23 -5.95
N LEU A 170 11.11 -4.27 -5.48
CA LEU A 170 11.27 -3.68 -4.14
C LEU A 170 11.14 -4.73 -3.04
N ILE A 171 10.15 -5.63 -3.14
CA ILE A 171 9.96 -6.72 -2.17
C ILE A 171 11.17 -7.66 -2.17
N VAL A 172 11.57 -8.17 -3.34
CA VAL A 172 12.67 -9.14 -3.46
C VAL A 172 14.00 -8.56 -2.97
N VAL A 173 14.31 -7.33 -3.35
CA VAL A 173 15.54 -6.64 -2.91
C VAL A 173 15.53 -6.39 -1.41
N SER A 174 14.39 -5.99 -0.84
CA SER A 174 14.29 -5.72 0.60
C SER A 174 14.41 -7.00 1.43
N LEU A 175 13.72 -8.07 1.02
CA LEU A 175 13.79 -9.36 1.70
C LEU A 175 15.17 -10.00 1.61
N SER A 176 15.81 -9.97 0.43
CA SER A 176 17.16 -10.51 0.26
C SER A 176 18.19 -9.81 1.15
N LYS A 177 18.11 -8.48 1.28
CA LYS A 177 18.96 -7.71 2.21
C LYS A 177 18.72 -8.08 3.66
N ILE A 178 17.47 -8.23 4.09
CA ILE A 178 17.13 -8.64 5.46
C ILE A 178 17.69 -10.02 5.76
N ILE A 179 17.50 -10.98 4.85
CA ILE A 179 18.03 -12.35 4.98
C ILE A 179 19.56 -12.31 5.10
N GLN A 180 20.25 -11.56 4.25
CA GLN A 180 21.71 -11.43 4.33
C GLN A 180 22.19 -10.88 5.68
N ILE A 181 21.51 -9.87 6.23
CA ILE A 181 21.85 -9.29 7.55
C ILE A 181 21.66 -10.33 8.67
N LEU A 182 20.56 -11.10 8.63
CA LEU A 182 20.28 -12.14 9.62
C LEU A 182 21.31 -13.29 9.54
N TYR A 183 21.68 -13.71 8.34
CA TYR A 183 22.74 -14.71 8.15
C TYR A 183 24.11 -14.22 8.63
N SER A 184 24.45 -12.95 8.38
CA SER A 184 25.73 -12.38 8.80
C SER A 184 25.85 -12.27 10.33
N LYS A 185 24.77 -11.92 11.05
CA LYS A 185 24.78 -11.90 12.53
C LYS A 185 25.00 -13.28 13.13
N LYS A 186 24.42 -14.32 12.54
CA LYS A 186 24.53 -15.71 13.01
C LYS A 186 25.93 -16.32 12.84
N GLN A 187 26.81 -15.71 12.06
CA GLN A 187 28.22 -16.14 11.93
C GLN A 187 29.16 -15.43 12.92
N VAL A 188 28.67 -14.39 13.62
CA VAL A 188 29.46 -13.59 14.57
C VAL A 188 29.19 -14.01 16.02
N GLU A 189 28.09 -14.71 16.29
CA GLU A 189 27.81 -15.44 17.53
C GLU A 189 28.39 -16.85 17.52
#